data_AF-A0A351JY19-F1
#
_entry.id   AF-A0A351JY19-F1
#
_cell.length_a   1.000
_cell.length_b   1.000
_cell.length_c   1.000
_cell.angle_alpha   90.00
_cell.angle_beta   90.00
_cell.angle_gamma   90.00
#
_symmetry.space_group_name_H-M   'P 1'
#
loop_
_entity.id
_entity.type
_entity.pdbx_description
1 polymer ?
#
loop_
_entity_poly.entity_id
_entity_poly.type
_entity_poly.pdbx_seq_one_letter_code
_entity_poly.pdbx_strand_id
1 'polypeptide(L)'
;YELPRRGGIFIQMEEEIASLGAVIGASLAGAKSMTATSGPGFSLMQEHIGFASIAEVPCVIISVMRGGPSTGVPTHPSQGDVMQARWGTHGDRPAVVLAPSSVAECFGLTIEAFNLAERYRTPVIVLTDEMIAHMREKVFLPSPDEIKLVERPKPAEPPEWFVPYRDPGTGVPPMPAFGEGYRYHVTGLCHDERGYPTTRVDEVEPFIRRLFR
;
A
#
# COMPACT_ATOMS: atom_id res chain seq x y z
N TYR A 1 0.40 22.42 -6.33
CA TYR A 1 -1.03 22.47 -5.96
C TYR A 1 -1.95 21.76 -6.97
N GLU A 2 -1.47 20.72 -7.67
CA GLU A 2 -2.26 20.10 -8.76
C GLU A 2 -3.28 19.06 -8.27
N LEU A 3 -2.98 18.35 -7.18
CA LEU A 3 -3.85 17.29 -6.66
C LEU A 3 -5.22 17.83 -6.16
N PRO A 4 -5.30 18.90 -5.34
CA PRO A 4 -6.59 19.48 -4.93
C PRO A 4 -7.42 20.05 -6.09
N ARG A 5 -6.76 20.56 -7.14
CA ARG A 5 -7.44 21.06 -8.35
C ARG A 5 -8.17 19.96 -9.11
N ARG A 6 -7.78 18.69 -8.90
CA ARG A 6 -8.42 17.50 -9.50
C ARG A 6 -9.31 16.76 -8.51
N GLY A 7 -9.70 17.40 -7.40
CA GLY A 7 -10.56 16.82 -6.37
C GLY A 7 -9.87 15.87 -5.40
N GLY A 8 -8.54 15.72 -5.49
CA GLY A 8 -7.77 14.95 -4.51
C GLY A 8 -7.53 15.72 -3.22
N ILE A 9 -7.06 15.02 -2.19
CA ILE A 9 -6.77 15.61 -0.87
C ILE A 9 -5.28 15.44 -0.59
N PHE A 10 -4.67 16.49 -0.05
CA PHE A 10 -3.30 16.46 0.47
C PHE A 10 -3.33 16.91 1.93
N ILE A 11 -2.70 16.15 2.81
CA ILE A 11 -2.58 16.45 4.23
C ILE A 11 -1.10 16.29 4.60
N GLN A 12 -0.55 17.30 5.26
CA GLN A 12 0.75 17.17 5.92
C GLN A 12 0.49 16.68 7.33
N MET A 13 0.89 15.44 7.60
CA MET A 13 0.82 14.87 8.95
C MET A 13 2.03 15.33 9.77
N GLU A 14 1.92 15.17 11.09
CA GLU A 14 2.90 15.56 12.08
C GLU A 14 4.19 14.73 12.01
N GLU A 15 4.09 13.48 11.57
CA GLU A 15 5.18 12.52 11.40
C GLU A 15 4.77 11.36 10.49
N GLU A 16 5.71 10.48 10.17
CA GLU A 16 5.51 9.37 9.23
C GLU A 16 4.58 8.26 9.73
N ILE A 17 4.51 8.00 11.04
CA ILE A 17 3.53 7.05 11.59
C ILE A 17 2.11 7.55 11.32
N ALA A 18 1.85 8.82 11.66
CA ALA A 18 0.57 9.46 11.42
C ALA A 18 0.23 9.54 9.91
N SER A 19 1.23 9.78 9.07
CA SER A 19 1.07 9.77 7.59
C SER A 19 0.55 8.44 7.08
N LEU A 20 1.21 7.32 7.42
CA LEU A 20 0.75 6.02 6.93
C LEU A 20 -0.57 5.58 7.59
N GLY A 21 -0.80 5.93 8.86
CA GLY A 21 -2.09 5.73 9.52
C GLY A 21 -3.25 6.43 8.78
N ALA A 22 -3.07 7.69 8.38
CA ALA A 22 -4.07 8.43 7.59
C ALA A 22 -4.30 7.81 6.21
N VAL A 23 -3.22 7.36 5.54
CA VAL A 23 -3.31 6.66 4.24
C VAL A 23 -4.12 5.37 4.35
N ILE A 24 -3.85 4.55 5.36
CA ILE A 24 -4.59 3.30 5.61
C ILE A 24 -6.06 3.61 5.91
N GLY A 25 -6.34 4.60 6.76
CA GLY A 25 -7.71 5.05 7.04
C GLY A 25 -8.45 5.53 5.80
N ALA A 26 -7.81 6.33 4.95
CA ALA A 26 -8.39 6.78 3.68
C ALA A 26 -8.67 5.60 2.73
N SER A 27 -7.80 4.59 2.70
CA SER A 27 -8.03 3.38 1.91
C SER A 27 -9.20 2.56 2.42
N LEU A 28 -9.36 2.42 3.73
CA LEU A 28 -10.54 1.78 4.35
C LEU A 28 -11.84 2.55 4.03
N ALA A 29 -11.76 3.86 3.86
CA ALA A 29 -12.87 4.70 3.39
C ALA A 29 -13.07 4.67 1.86
N GLY A 30 -12.31 3.83 1.13
CA GLY A 30 -12.49 3.58 -0.30
C GLY A 30 -11.64 4.44 -1.24
N ALA A 31 -10.75 5.30 -0.73
CA ALA A 31 -9.87 6.10 -1.57
C ALA A 31 -8.62 5.31 -1.99
N LYS A 32 -8.11 5.59 -3.20
CA LYS A 32 -6.73 5.23 -3.55
C LYS A 32 -5.79 6.23 -2.87
N SER A 33 -5.06 5.78 -1.87
CA SER A 33 -4.23 6.62 -1.01
C SER A 33 -2.75 6.22 -1.07
N MET A 34 -1.88 7.22 -0.88
CA MET A 34 -0.43 7.02 -0.88
C MET A 34 0.29 8.02 0.02
N THR A 35 1.52 7.69 0.38
CA THR A 35 2.47 8.60 1.01
C THR A 35 3.82 8.57 0.27
N ALA A 36 4.65 9.58 0.50
CA ALA A 36 6.03 9.61 0.04
C ALA A 36 6.96 9.92 1.23
N THR A 37 8.09 9.21 1.30
CA THR A 37 9.08 9.33 2.37
C THR A 37 10.48 8.94 1.89
N SER A 38 11.44 8.80 2.79
CA SER A 38 12.80 8.31 2.57
C SER A 38 13.21 7.39 3.74
N GLY A 39 14.42 6.81 3.72
CA GLY A 39 14.85 5.77 4.68
C GLY A 39 14.46 5.98 6.16
N PRO A 40 14.69 7.15 6.79
CA PRO A 40 14.28 7.38 8.18
C PRO A 40 12.77 7.29 8.41
N GLY A 41 11.99 7.97 7.58
CA GLY A 41 10.53 7.94 7.68
C GLY A 41 9.94 6.59 7.28
N PHE A 42 10.54 5.93 6.28
CA PHE A 42 10.20 4.56 5.92
C PHE A 42 10.41 3.59 7.10
N SER A 43 11.47 3.80 7.89
CA SER A 43 11.70 3.04 9.13
C SER A 43 10.58 3.21 10.15
N LEU A 44 10.05 4.43 10.31
CA LEU A 44 8.93 4.70 11.21
C LEU A 44 7.63 4.05 10.72
N MET A 45 7.44 3.95 9.40
CA MET A 45 6.25 3.35 8.79
C MET A 45 6.19 1.81 8.88
N GLN A 46 7.27 1.13 9.26
CA GLN A 46 7.38 -0.34 9.16
C GLN A 46 6.30 -1.12 9.92
N GLU A 47 5.85 -0.62 11.07
CA GLU A 47 4.76 -1.23 11.84
C GLU A 47 3.44 -1.13 11.05
N HIS A 48 3.13 0.05 10.53
CA HIS A 48 1.91 0.30 9.76
C HIS A 48 1.90 -0.42 8.40
N ILE A 49 3.07 -0.66 7.78
CA ILE A 49 3.19 -1.54 6.61
C ILE A 49 2.81 -2.98 6.97
N GLY A 50 3.25 -3.46 8.14
CA GLY A 50 2.84 -4.77 8.67
C GLY A 50 1.33 -4.82 8.92
N PHE A 51 0.77 -3.79 9.56
CA PHE A 51 -0.67 -3.66 9.80
C PHE A 51 -1.48 -3.65 8.49
N ALA A 52 -1.08 -2.86 7.49
CA ALA A 52 -1.74 -2.84 6.19
C ALA A 52 -1.70 -4.21 5.48
N SER A 53 -0.62 -4.97 5.67
CA SER A 53 -0.47 -6.30 5.07
C SER A 53 -1.41 -7.31 5.73
N ILE A 54 -1.42 -7.41 7.06
CA ILE A 54 -2.30 -8.35 7.78
C ILE A 54 -3.78 -7.96 7.66
N ALA A 55 -4.09 -6.66 7.58
CA ALA A 55 -5.45 -6.17 7.41
C ALA A 55 -5.92 -6.17 5.94
N GLU A 56 -5.05 -6.53 5.00
CA GLU A 56 -5.30 -6.54 3.56
C GLU A 56 -5.84 -5.19 3.05
N VAL A 57 -5.15 -4.11 3.43
CA VAL A 57 -5.49 -2.74 3.06
C VAL A 57 -4.54 -2.25 1.97
N PRO A 58 -5.05 -1.94 0.76
CA PRO A 58 -4.22 -1.47 -0.33
C PRO A 58 -3.80 -0.02 -0.12
N CYS A 59 -2.51 0.26 -0.30
CA CYS A 59 -1.96 1.61 -0.32
C CYS A 59 -0.60 1.62 -1.03
N VAL A 60 -0.17 2.81 -1.46
CA VAL A 60 1.15 2.97 -2.10
C VAL A 60 2.09 3.77 -1.20
N ILE A 61 3.30 3.27 -0.99
CA ILE A 61 4.37 3.96 -0.27
C ILE A 61 5.50 4.24 -1.26
N ILE A 62 5.79 5.52 -1.53
CA ILE A 62 7.01 5.88 -2.25
C ILE A 62 8.13 6.06 -1.23
N SER A 63 9.20 5.27 -1.36
CA SER A 63 10.45 5.49 -0.64
C SER A 63 11.50 6.01 -1.62
N VAL A 64 11.86 7.29 -1.47
CA VAL A 64 12.94 7.93 -2.22
C VAL A 64 14.24 7.73 -1.44
N MET A 65 15.02 6.74 -1.85
CA MET A 65 16.24 6.35 -1.17
C MET A 65 17.30 7.45 -1.23
N ARG A 66 17.96 7.69 -0.10
CA ARG A 66 19.06 8.65 0.04
C ARG A 66 20.14 8.09 0.96
N GLY A 67 21.28 8.74 1.04
CA GLY A 67 22.41 8.29 1.87
C GLY A 67 22.01 8.02 3.31
N GLY A 68 22.14 6.77 3.76
CA GLY A 68 22.00 6.31 5.15
C GLY A 68 23.33 5.85 5.76
N PRO A 69 23.33 5.20 6.95
CA PRO A 69 22.18 4.92 7.83
C PRO A 69 21.79 6.14 8.69
N SER A 70 20.67 6.03 9.42
CA SER A 70 20.10 7.12 10.24
C SER A 70 19.85 8.37 9.38
N THR A 71 20.15 9.57 9.86
CA THR A 71 20.11 10.81 9.06
C THR A 71 20.96 10.69 7.79
N GLY A 72 22.06 9.95 7.88
CA GLY A 72 23.02 9.72 6.82
C GLY A 72 23.46 11.00 6.13
N VAL A 73 23.36 11.03 4.81
CA VAL A 73 23.68 12.18 3.96
C VAL A 73 22.44 12.51 3.11
N PRO A 74 21.56 13.40 3.59
CA PRO A 74 20.24 13.66 2.99
C PRO A 74 20.23 14.06 1.52
N THR A 75 21.35 14.58 1.02
CA THR A 75 21.52 15.13 -0.33
C THR A 75 22.35 14.23 -1.24
N HIS A 76 22.71 13.03 -0.80
CA HIS A 76 23.43 12.07 -1.63
C HIS A 76 22.52 10.90 -2.00
N PRO A 77 22.66 10.36 -3.21
CA PRO A 77 21.90 9.22 -3.63
C PRO A 77 22.36 7.94 -2.93
N SER A 78 21.41 7.03 -2.78
CA SER A 78 21.65 5.68 -2.32
C SER A 78 20.58 4.77 -2.90
N GLN A 79 20.87 3.48 -2.94
CA GLN A 79 19.91 2.43 -3.23
C GLN A 79 19.92 1.36 -2.12
N GLY A 80 20.20 1.80 -0.88
CA GLY A 80 20.45 0.93 0.27
C GLY A 80 19.20 0.35 0.94
N ASP A 81 18.01 0.86 0.67
CA ASP A 81 16.80 0.51 1.43
C ASP A 81 16.09 -0.77 0.90
N VAL A 82 16.67 -1.45 -0.10
CA VAL A 82 16.11 -2.68 -0.71
C VAL A 82 15.81 -3.75 0.34
N MET A 83 16.73 -3.96 1.29
CA MET A 83 16.54 -4.95 2.35
C MET A 83 15.39 -4.55 3.28
N GLN A 84 15.25 -3.26 3.60
CA GLN A 84 14.18 -2.76 4.45
C GLN A 84 12.81 -2.84 3.75
N ALA A 85 12.76 -2.59 2.45
CA ALA A 85 11.53 -2.69 1.66
C ALA A 85 10.95 -4.12 1.70
N ARG A 86 11.82 -5.13 1.69
CA ARG A 86 11.42 -6.54 1.76
C ARG A 86 11.22 -7.06 3.19
N TRP A 87 12.14 -6.76 4.11
CA TRP A 87 12.24 -7.41 5.43
C TRP A 87 12.16 -6.46 6.62
N GLY A 88 11.85 -5.18 6.42
CA GLY A 88 11.91 -4.21 7.51
C GLY A 88 10.78 -4.31 8.53
N THR A 89 9.71 -5.07 8.25
CA THR A 89 8.60 -5.27 9.21
C THR A 89 8.82 -6.55 10.01
N HIS A 90 8.12 -6.68 11.13
CA HIS A 90 8.13 -7.91 11.92
C HIS A 90 7.16 -8.95 11.34
N GLY A 91 7.50 -10.23 11.50
CA GLY A 91 6.72 -11.34 10.94
C GLY A 91 6.90 -11.50 9.43
N ASP A 92 6.30 -12.56 8.89
CA ASP A 92 6.35 -12.85 7.46
C ASP A 92 5.19 -12.16 6.73
N ARG A 93 5.50 -11.44 5.66
CA ARG A 93 4.50 -10.89 4.72
C ARG A 93 4.98 -10.99 3.27
N PRO A 94 4.08 -11.03 2.29
CA PRO A 94 4.45 -10.70 0.92
C PRO A 94 4.97 -9.25 0.83
N ALA A 95 5.85 -9.00 -0.15
CA ALA A 95 6.33 -7.67 -0.45
C ALA A 95 6.25 -7.43 -1.95
N VAL A 96 5.42 -6.48 -2.37
CA VAL A 96 5.40 -5.99 -3.75
C VAL A 96 6.19 -4.69 -3.79
N VAL A 97 7.30 -4.70 -4.51
CA VAL A 97 8.22 -3.56 -4.61
C VAL A 97 8.54 -3.32 -6.08
N LEU A 98 8.32 -2.10 -6.55
CA LEU A 98 8.67 -1.64 -7.89
C LEU A 98 9.83 -0.65 -7.79
N ALA A 99 10.82 -0.74 -8.68
CA ALA A 99 11.99 0.15 -8.68
C ALA A 99 12.13 0.83 -10.05
N PRO A 100 11.64 2.08 -10.20
CA PRO A 100 11.81 2.82 -11.46
C PRO A 100 13.27 3.16 -11.71
N SER A 101 13.65 3.23 -12.97
CA SER A 101 14.99 3.60 -13.44
C SER A 101 15.05 4.94 -14.19
N SER A 102 13.91 5.60 -14.40
CA SER A 102 13.79 6.88 -15.12
C SER A 102 12.56 7.68 -14.66
N VAL A 103 12.47 8.95 -15.08
CA VAL A 103 11.32 9.82 -14.77
C VAL A 103 10.06 9.28 -15.46
N ALA A 104 10.19 8.72 -16.67
CA ALA A 104 9.09 8.08 -17.39
C ALA A 104 8.57 6.85 -16.63
N GLU A 105 9.46 6.01 -16.09
CA GLU A 105 9.07 4.85 -15.30
C GLU A 105 8.46 5.23 -13.96
N CYS A 106 8.89 6.32 -13.31
CA CYS A 106 8.21 6.83 -12.11
C CYS A 106 6.71 7.06 -12.36
N PHE A 107 6.33 7.61 -13.51
CA PHE A 107 4.93 7.79 -13.87
C PHE A 107 4.21 6.44 -14.06
N GLY A 108 4.74 5.57 -14.93
CA GLY A 108 4.10 4.30 -15.27
C GLY A 108 4.02 3.33 -14.10
N LEU A 109 5.11 3.16 -13.34
CA LEU A 109 5.17 2.26 -12.20
C LEU A 109 4.40 2.78 -10.98
N THR A 110 4.16 4.09 -10.84
CA THR A 110 3.25 4.58 -9.79
C THR A 110 1.80 4.19 -10.11
N ILE A 111 1.38 4.27 -11.37
CA ILE A 111 0.06 3.78 -11.80
C ILE A 111 -0.03 2.27 -11.57
N GLU A 112 1.00 1.52 -11.97
CA GLU A 112 1.03 0.09 -11.76
C GLU A 112 1.05 -0.27 -10.27
N ALA A 113 1.72 0.51 -9.42
CA ALA A 113 1.70 0.31 -7.97
C ALA A 113 0.29 0.40 -7.40
N PHE A 114 -0.51 1.39 -7.82
CA PHE A 114 -1.92 1.47 -7.44
C PHE A 114 -2.71 0.29 -7.98
N ASN A 115 -2.50 -0.11 -9.24
CA ASN A 115 -3.20 -1.24 -9.82
C ASN A 115 -2.91 -2.55 -9.07
N LEU A 116 -1.65 -2.79 -8.70
CA LEU A 116 -1.23 -3.96 -7.93
C LEU A 116 -1.77 -3.90 -6.50
N ALA A 117 -1.73 -2.72 -5.86
CA ALA A 117 -2.28 -2.54 -4.52
C ALA A 117 -3.76 -2.89 -4.51
N GLU A 118 -4.55 -2.29 -5.40
CA GLU A 118 -6.00 -2.52 -5.50
C GLU A 118 -6.34 -3.96 -5.91
N ARG A 119 -5.58 -4.55 -6.85
CA ARG A 119 -5.80 -5.92 -7.32
C ARG A 119 -5.56 -6.96 -6.23
N TYR A 120 -4.49 -6.80 -5.46
CA TYR A 120 -4.03 -7.80 -4.48
C TYR A 120 -4.33 -7.43 -3.03
N ARG A 121 -4.98 -6.28 -2.79
CA ARG A 121 -5.29 -5.76 -1.45
C ARG A 121 -4.08 -5.74 -0.50
N THR A 122 -2.94 -5.27 -0.99
CA THR A 122 -1.69 -5.23 -0.23
C THR A 122 -1.02 -3.85 -0.34
N PRO A 123 -0.22 -3.41 0.66
CA PRO A 123 0.67 -2.29 0.47
C PRO A 123 1.68 -2.57 -0.66
N VAL A 124 1.92 -1.59 -1.52
CA VAL A 124 2.92 -1.64 -2.59
C VAL A 124 3.94 -0.53 -2.39
N ILE A 125 5.21 -0.88 -2.48
CA ILE A 125 6.31 0.08 -2.32
C ILE A 125 6.86 0.45 -3.70
N VAL A 126 7.02 1.75 -3.97
CA VAL A 126 7.80 2.26 -5.10
C VAL A 126 9.12 2.75 -4.54
N LEU A 127 10.20 2.09 -4.92
CA LEU A 127 11.54 2.29 -4.40
C LEU A 127 12.39 3.00 -5.47
N THR A 128 12.39 4.33 -5.43
CA THR A 128 13.20 5.19 -6.31
C THR A 128 14.38 5.74 -5.52
N ASP A 129 15.30 6.46 -6.17
CA ASP A 129 16.41 7.13 -5.51
C ASP A 129 16.41 8.66 -5.69
N GLU A 130 17.23 9.33 -4.90
CA GLU A 130 17.44 10.77 -4.91
C GLU A 130 17.90 11.30 -6.28
N MET A 131 18.66 10.53 -7.08
CA MET A 131 19.07 10.94 -8.42
C MET A 131 17.86 11.05 -9.34
N ILE A 132 17.03 10.01 -9.43
CA ILE A 132 15.82 10.02 -10.27
C ILE A 132 14.84 11.07 -9.76
N ALA A 133 14.68 11.23 -8.44
CA ALA A 133 13.76 12.21 -7.85
C ALA A 133 14.10 13.67 -8.21
N HIS A 134 15.37 13.99 -8.44
CA HIS A 134 15.81 15.31 -8.89
C HIS A 134 16.03 15.43 -10.40
N MET A 135 15.93 14.32 -11.13
CA MET A 135 16.11 14.30 -12.58
C MET A 135 14.93 14.97 -13.30
N ARG A 136 15.21 15.57 -14.46
CA ARG A 136 14.19 16.07 -15.38
C ARG A 136 14.47 15.51 -16.76
N GLU A 137 13.46 14.88 -17.33
CA GLU A 137 13.53 14.27 -18.65
C GLU A 137 12.37 14.76 -19.51
N LYS A 138 12.58 14.79 -20.84
CA LYS A 138 11.48 14.91 -21.77
C LYS A 138 10.83 13.53 -21.88
N VAL A 139 9.57 13.43 -21.43
CA VAL A 139 8.83 12.17 -21.43
C VAL A 139 7.65 12.22 -22.40
N PHE A 140 7.29 11.07 -22.95
CA PHE A 140 6.06 10.87 -23.69
C PHE A 140 5.09 10.14 -22.78
N LEU A 141 4.06 10.85 -22.31
CA LEU A 141 3.03 10.25 -21.46
C LEU A 141 1.89 9.72 -22.34
N PRO A 142 1.34 8.54 -22.01
CA PRO A 142 0.13 8.05 -22.68
C PRO A 142 -1.04 9.02 -22.47
N SER A 143 -1.97 9.03 -23.41
CA SER A 143 -3.25 9.71 -23.22
C SER A 143 -4.04 9.06 -22.07
N PRO A 144 -4.94 9.79 -21.39
CA PRO A 144 -5.72 9.25 -20.28
C PRO A 144 -6.49 7.96 -20.64
N ASP A 145 -6.98 7.84 -21.88
CA ASP A 145 -7.75 6.68 -22.33
C ASP A 145 -6.89 5.42 -22.54
N GLU A 146 -5.58 5.57 -22.66
CA GLU A 146 -4.63 4.47 -22.76
C GLU A 146 -4.20 3.94 -21.38
N ILE A 147 -4.54 4.65 -20.29
CA ILE A 147 -4.17 4.28 -18.93
C ILE A 147 -5.19 3.27 -18.39
N LYS A 148 -4.71 2.04 -18.14
CA LYS A 148 -5.52 1.00 -17.51
C LYS A 148 -5.53 1.20 -16.00
N LEU A 149 -6.72 1.36 -15.43
CA LEU A 149 -6.93 1.47 -13.99
C LEU A 149 -7.65 0.23 -13.47
N VAL A 150 -7.15 -0.29 -12.35
CA VAL A 150 -7.76 -1.38 -11.61
C VAL A 150 -8.43 -0.83 -10.36
N GLU A 151 -9.66 -1.27 -10.12
CA GLU A 151 -10.39 -1.03 -8.87
C GLU A 151 -10.35 -2.29 -8.02
N ARG A 152 -10.29 -2.14 -6.69
CA ARG A 152 -10.35 -3.29 -5.79
C ARG A 152 -11.70 -4.03 -5.92
N PRO A 153 -11.73 -5.35 -5.70
CA PRO A 153 -12.98 -6.11 -5.72
C PRO A 153 -13.95 -5.59 -4.65
N LYS A 154 -15.21 -5.35 -5.05
CA LYS A 154 -16.31 -4.97 -4.16
C LYS A 154 -17.24 -6.16 -3.92
N PRO A 155 -17.88 -6.28 -2.75
CA PRO A 155 -18.84 -7.35 -2.50
C PRO A 155 -20.02 -7.24 -3.47
N ALA A 156 -20.41 -8.39 -4.04
CA ALA A 156 -21.58 -8.51 -4.91
C ALA A 156 -22.85 -8.93 -4.15
N GLU A 157 -22.67 -9.46 -2.94
CA GLU A 157 -23.77 -9.91 -2.08
C GLU A 157 -24.32 -8.78 -1.20
N PRO A 158 -25.58 -8.87 -0.76
CA PRO A 158 -26.15 -7.90 0.18
C PRO A 158 -25.37 -7.81 1.50
N PRO A 159 -25.38 -6.64 2.18
CA PRO A 159 -24.66 -6.44 3.44
C PRO A 159 -24.96 -7.48 4.54
N GLU A 160 -26.15 -8.08 4.53
CA GLU A 160 -26.57 -9.10 5.50
C GLU A 160 -25.81 -10.42 5.37
N TRP A 161 -25.30 -10.72 4.18
CA TRP A 161 -24.63 -11.99 3.86
C TRP A 161 -23.12 -11.86 3.75
N PHE A 162 -22.63 -10.63 3.65
CA PHE A 162 -21.23 -10.30 3.50
C PHE A 162 -20.35 -10.87 4.63
N VAL A 163 -19.28 -11.55 4.23
CA VAL A 163 -18.21 -12.01 5.12
C VAL A 163 -16.86 -11.42 4.69
N PRO A 164 -16.22 -10.56 5.50
CA PRO A 164 -15.15 -9.64 5.05
C PRO A 164 -13.88 -10.26 4.46
N TYR A 165 -13.44 -11.38 5.02
CA TYR A 165 -12.19 -12.05 4.64
C TYR A 165 -12.44 -13.41 3.98
N ARG A 166 -13.69 -13.70 3.58
CA ARG A 166 -14.03 -14.89 2.82
C ARG A 166 -13.47 -14.77 1.41
N ASP A 167 -12.66 -15.74 1.02
CA ASP A 167 -12.12 -15.83 -0.34
C ASP A 167 -13.16 -16.43 -1.30
N PRO A 168 -13.55 -15.72 -2.39
CA PRO A 168 -14.43 -16.26 -3.42
C PRO A 168 -13.74 -17.26 -4.36
N GLY A 169 -12.47 -17.62 -4.10
CA GLY A 169 -11.64 -18.50 -4.91
C GLY A 169 -10.58 -17.76 -5.75
N THR A 170 -10.43 -16.46 -5.55
CA THR A 170 -9.46 -15.61 -6.25
C THR A 170 -8.19 -15.34 -5.43
N GLY A 171 -8.19 -15.71 -4.14
CA GLY A 171 -7.15 -15.35 -3.17
C GLY A 171 -7.36 -13.98 -2.51
N VAL A 172 -8.20 -13.13 -3.11
CA VAL A 172 -8.41 -11.73 -2.72
C VAL A 172 -9.88 -11.51 -2.36
N PRO A 173 -10.22 -11.45 -1.05
CA PRO A 173 -11.58 -11.17 -0.59
C PRO A 173 -12.06 -9.79 -1.05
N PRO A 174 -13.36 -9.61 -1.33
CA PRO A 174 -13.91 -8.29 -1.63
C PRO A 174 -13.81 -7.31 -0.45
N MET A 175 -13.61 -6.03 -0.76
CA MET A 175 -13.40 -4.97 0.23
C MET A 175 -14.37 -3.81 0.02
N PRO A 176 -15.48 -3.74 0.78
CA PRO A 176 -16.33 -2.54 0.79
C PRO A 176 -15.59 -1.38 1.46
N ALA A 177 -16.03 -0.16 1.17
CA ALA A 177 -15.58 1.03 1.88
C ALA A 177 -16.43 1.25 3.13
N PHE A 178 -15.82 1.82 4.18
CA PHE A 178 -16.60 2.30 5.32
C PHE A 178 -17.63 3.34 4.87
N GLY A 179 -18.86 3.17 5.33
CA GLY A 179 -19.99 4.01 4.95
C GLY A 179 -20.87 3.43 3.84
N GLU A 180 -20.46 2.36 3.15
CA GLU A 180 -21.27 1.69 2.12
C GLU A 180 -22.35 0.73 2.68
N GLY A 181 -22.52 0.68 4.01
CA GLY A 181 -23.51 -0.17 4.69
C GLY A 181 -23.02 -1.56 5.11
N TYR A 182 -21.87 -1.99 4.59
CA TYR A 182 -21.20 -3.23 5.02
C TYR A 182 -20.51 -3.06 6.38
N ARG A 183 -20.65 -4.05 7.25
CA ARG A 183 -20.05 -4.06 8.59
C ARG A 183 -18.94 -5.09 8.64
N TYR A 184 -17.76 -4.66 9.02
CA TYR A 184 -16.60 -5.53 9.16
C TYR A 184 -15.63 -4.97 10.19
N HIS A 185 -14.84 -5.86 10.78
CA HIS A 185 -13.81 -5.52 11.74
C HIS A 185 -12.45 -5.57 11.05
N VAL A 186 -11.60 -4.57 11.32
CA VAL A 186 -10.24 -4.48 10.81
C VAL A 186 -9.30 -4.60 12.01
N THR A 187 -8.36 -5.53 11.97
CA THR A 187 -7.47 -5.80 13.11
C THR A 187 -6.08 -6.21 12.66
N GLY A 188 -5.08 -5.91 13.51
CA GLY A 188 -3.70 -6.37 13.34
C GLY A 188 -3.46 -7.79 13.86
N LEU A 189 -4.47 -8.40 14.48
CA LEU A 189 -4.40 -9.76 14.99
C LEU A 189 -4.67 -10.77 13.87
N CYS A 190 -4.18 -12.00 14.05
CA CYS A 190 -4.72 -13.12 13.28
C CYS A 190 -6.23 -13.22 13.53
N HIS A 191 -7.01 -13.39 12.46
CA HIS A 191 -8.46 -13.32 12.52
C HIS A 191 -9.13 -14.37 11.64
N ASP A 192 -10.36 -14.69 12.00
CA ASP A 192 -11.24 -15.55 11.20
C ASP A 192 -11.76 -14.81 9.95
N GLU A 193 -12.55 -15.49 9.11
CA GLU A 193 -13.12 -14.87 7.90
C GLU A 193 -14.04 -13.67 8.21
N ARG A 194 -14.50 -13.52 9.45
CA ARG A 194 -15.35 -12.41 9.90
C ARG A 194 -14.54 -11.21 10.40
N GLY A 195 -13.22 -11.36 10.55
CA GLY A 195 -12.33 -10.34 11.08
C GLY A 195 -12.21 -10.37 12.61
N TYR A 196 -12.75 -11.39 13.28
CA TYR A 196 -12.62 -11.53 14.73
C TYR A 196 -11.31 -12.22 15.09
N PRO A 197 -10.59 -11.74 16.12
CA PRO A 197 -9.34 -12.36 16.52
C PRO A 197 -9.49 -13.84 16.87
N THR A 198 -8.55 -14.66 16.38
CA THR A 198 -8.55 -16.11 16.60
C THR A 198 -7.13 -16.62 16.81
N THR A 199 -7.01 -17.71 17.56
CA THR A 199 -5.78 -18.48 17.76
C THR A 199 -5.90 -19.90 17.25
N ARG A 200 -7.02 -20.22 16.59
CA ARG A 200 -7.31 -21.54 16.03
C ARG A 200 -6.42 -21.80 14.82
N VAL A 201 -5.59 -22.83 14.89
CA VAL A 201 -4.61 -23.15 13.83
C VAL A 201 -5.29 -23.41 12.48
N ASP A 202 -6.46 -24.05 12.49
CA ASP A 202 -7.27 -24.35 11.31
C ASP A 202 -7.85 -23.11 10.61
N GLU A 203 -7.88 -21.95 11.28
CA GLU A 203 -8.30 -20.67 10.70
C GLU A 203 -7.07 -19.82 10.34
N VAL A 204 -6.08 -19.76 11.23
CA VAL A 204 -4.89 -18.92 11.08
C VAL A 204 -3.99 -19.40 9.93
N GLU A 205 -3.72 -20.70 9.84
CA GLU A 205 -2.77 -21.20 8.83
C GLU A 205 -3.27 -20.99 7.38
N PRO A 206 -4.54 -21.28 7.04
CA PRO A 206 -5.08 -20.93 5.72
C PRO A 206 -5.05 -19.43 5.43
N PHE A 207 -5.39 -18.60 6.41
CA PHE A 207 -5.35 -17.14 6.28
C PHE A 207 -3.93 -16.65 5.96
N ILE A 208 -2.93 -17.01 6.76
CA ILE A 208 -1.54 -16.61 6.53
C ILE A 208 -1.05 -17.10 5.18
N ARG A 209 -1.31 -18.37 4.82
CA ARG A 209 -0.92 -18.91 3.50
C ARG A 209 -1.59 -18.17 2.34
N ARG A 210 -2.83 -17.69 2.51
CA ARG A 210 -3.55 -16.91 1.48
C ARG A 210 -2.88 -15.58 1.20
N LEU A 211 -2.31 -14.90 2.20
CA LEU A 211 -1.57 -13.65 2.00
C LEU A 211 -0.38 -13.81 1.03
N PHE A 212 0.16 -15.01 0.84
CA PHE A 212 1.29 -15.28 -0.06
C PHE A 212 0.87 -15.82 -1.44
N ARG A 213 -0.42 -15.84 -1.77
CA ARG A 213 -0.94 -16.31 -3.07
C ARG A 213 -1.31 -15.14 -3.96
#